data_AF-A0A126P1Y0-F1
#
_entry.id   AF-A0A126P1Y0-F1
#
_cell.length_a   1.000
_cell.length_b   1.000
_cell.length_c   1.000
_cell.angle_alpha   90.00
_cell.angle_beta   90.00
_cell.angle_gamma   90.00
#
_symmetry.space_group_name_H-M   'P 1'
#
loop_
_entity.id
_entity.type
_entity.pdbx_description
1 polymer ?
#
loop_
_entity_poly.entity_id
_entity_poly.type
_entity_poly.pdbx_seq_one_letter_code
_entity_poly.pdbx_strand_id
1 'polypeptide(L)'
;MSNKQVIFHGVRNEDSATWTLTQDQAGFQELTFEANLIHNGAADLFGAGNSKPARKKHLLADYAPQTRLLRTYPIFTKAGSVYMLDAKYGDIEKLAIENQRSIKEQIDDDETQTSSASDLIDLPSGFQRSMNEGFGLIYPLRYIIEAFDGIEGVSGIVFCRDTEISRDGADIRLPLAHYHEVRRAMKRAHDAALAFAARDKAAYVTSELTDKVLKTVSADAFRQGTDVLREKVAHALSGKRSRARKTANAESAVKTVRAAAKDLATDAPEELYKLNREIELVSLTRLIEVFKEKISKQLSESHWQKFLTANPFILKLAFGYPVSIFGEQVSVGGGKFKLSTGKIADYLVRSGLLGNVSLIEIKKPSTKLLDKAAYRGEVYSPSKELSGSVTQILDQRYRLQQEITQKKENEDIRDIWAYAVQCTVIAGRIPDAKHERKSLELYRSNLRDVAVVTFDELLEKLNSLHEFLSSNSNASTIEPVLLDDEDSSDEPDADWEDVNWEEDDA
;
A
#
# COMPACT_ATOMS: atom_id res chain seq x y z
N MET A 1 -46.16 -11.59 47.88
CA MET A 1 -46.14 -10.36 47.06
C MET A 1 -45.12 -9.44 47.67
N SER A 2 -43.94 -9.30 47.07
CA SER A 2 -42.89 -8.42 47.59
C SER A 2 -43.39 -6.97 47.51
N ASN A 3 -43.36 -6.25 48.63
CA ASN A 3 -43.81 -4.86 48.73
C ASN A 3 -42.78 -3.97 48.01
N LYS A 4 -42.99 -3.71 46.72
CA LYS A 4 -42.12 -2.84 45.90
C LYS A 4 -42.54 -1.38 46.09
N GLN A 5 -41.61 -0.53 46.50
CA GLN A 5 -41.81 0.92 46.63
C GLN A 5 -41.48 1.62 45.31
N VAL A 6 -42.34 2.51 44.82
CA VAL A 6 -42.00 3.40 43.70
C VAL A 6 -41.04 4.47 44.20
N ILE A 7 -39.88 4.59 43.55
CA ILE A 7 -38.81 5.51 43.94
C ILE A 7 -38.50 6.57 42.87
N PHE A 8 -38.93 6.36 41.62
CA PHE A 8 -38.92 7.37 40.57
C PHE A 8 -40.12 7.17 39.64
N HIS A 9 -40.74 8.26 39.21
CA HIS A 9 -41.81 8.27 38.23
C HIS A 9 -41.64 9.47 37.28
N GLY A 10 -41.46 9.18 36.00
CA GLY A 10 -41.35 10.20 34.95
C GLY A 10 -42.47 10.04 33.93
N VAL A 11 -42.91 11.16 33.35
CA VAL A 11 -43.92 11.18 32.28
C VAL A 11 -43.33 11.91 31.08
N ARG A 12 -43.48 11.32 29.90
CA ARG A 12 -43.10 11.90 28.63
C ARG A 12 -44.22 12.80 28.10
N ASN A 13 -43.88 14.02 27.73
CA ASN A 13 -44.87 15.00 27.29
C ASN A 13 -45.47 14.66 25.92
N GLU A 14 -44.68 14.08 25.01
CA GLU A 14 -45.06 13.86 23.61
C GLU A 14 -46.21 12.85 23.43
N ASP A 15 -46.22 11.77 24.22
CA ASP A 15 -47.16 10.65 24.06
C ASP A 15 -47.74 10.13 25.39
N SER A 16 -47.49 10.86 26.49
CA SER A 16 -47.90 10.46 27.84
C SER A 16 -47.37 9.08 28.26
N ALA A 17 -46.26 8.62 27.66
CA ALA A 17 -45.59 7.43 28.12
C ALA A 17 -44.98 7.69 29.51
N THR A 18 -44.87 6.65 30.32
CA THR A 18 -44.39 6.76 31.70
C THR A 18 -43.21 5.83 31.95
N TRP A 19 -42.25 6.30 32.74
CA TRP A 19 -41.19 5.50 33.31
C TRP A 19 -41.41 5.37 34.80
N THR A 20 -41.32 4.16 35.32
CA THR A 20 -41.46 3.89 36.76
C THR A 20 -40.32 3.04 37.24
N LEU A 21 -39.55 3.55 38.21
CA LEU A 21 -38.54 2.80 38.95
C LEU A 21 -39.14 2.32 40.26
N THR A 22 -39.09 1.02 40.49
CA THR A 22 -39.51 0.41 41.76
C THR A 22 -38.33 -0.25 42.45
N GLN A 23 -38.36 -0.30 43.78
CA GLN A 23 -37.34 -0.96 44.60
C GLN A 23 -38.01 -1.89 45.63
N ASP A 24 -37.49 -3.10 45.79
CA ASP A 24 -37.94 -4.01 46.85
C ASP A 24 -37.13 -3.87 48.16
N GLN A 25 -37.53 -4.61 49.20
CA GLN A 25 -36.85 -4.58 50.50
C GLN A 25 -35.39 -5.11 50.45
N ALA A 26 -35.05 -5.92 49.46
CA ALA A 26 -33.69 -6.42 49.24
C ALA A 26 -32.83 -5.42 48.45
N GLY A 27 -33.40 -4.29 48.05
CA GLY A 27 -32.75 -3.24 47.27
C GLY A 27 -32.71 -3.51 45.76
N PHE A 28 -33.38 -4.57 45.28
CA PHE A 28 -33.51 -4.86 43.85
C PHE A 28 -34.36 -3.78 43.19
N GLN A 29 -33.91 -3.26 42.04
CA GLN A 29 -34.60 -2.18 41.34
C GLN A 29 -35.08 -2.62 39.96
N GLU A 30 -36.24 -2.15 39.55
CA GLU A 30 -36.81 -2.40 38.22
C GLU A 30 -37.30 -1.09 37.60
N LEU A 31 -36.78 -0.76 36.43
CA LEU A 31 -37.22 0.36 35.59
C LEU A 31 -38.15 -0.16 34.50
N THR A 32 -39.40 0.27 34.54
CA THR A 32 -40.44 -0.10 33.57
C THR A 32 -40.86 1.08 32.72
N PHE A 33 -41.24 0.81 31.48
CA PHE A 33 -41.79 1.76 30.52
C PHE A 33 -43.20 1.34 30.10
N GLU A 34 -44.11 2.31 30.06
CA GLU A 34 -45.50 2.11 29.69
C GLU A 34 -45.92 3.22 28.74
N ALA A 35 -46.20 2.89 27.48
CA ALA A 35 -46.65 3.84 26.45
C ALA A 35 -48.12 3.58 26.07
N ASN A 36 -48.81 4.65 25.66
CA ASN A 36 -50.10 4.50 24.98
C ASN A 36 -49.84 4.15 23.52
N LEU A 37 -50.19 2.94 23.11
CA LEU A 37 -50.26 2.57 21.69
C LEU A 37 -51.50 3.23 21.08
N ILE A 38 -51.40 4.52 20.76
CA ILE A 38 -52.38 5.18 19.88
C ILE A 38 -51.77 5.18 18.48
N HIS A 39 -52.39 4.41 17.58
CA HIS A 39 -52.12 4.27 16.14
C HIS A 39 -50.84 3.55 15.68
N ASN A 40 -50.95 2.23 15.53
CA ASN A 40 -50.40 1.58 14.33
C ASN A 40 -51.38 1.84 13.18
N GLY A 41 -50.96 2.63 12.18
CA GLY A 41 -51.77 3.16 11.09
C GLY A 41 -52.29 2.14 10.06
N ALA A 42 -53.00 1.11 10.51
CA ALA A 42 -53.73 0.18 9.63
C ALA A 42 -55.24 0.10 9.92
N ALA A 43 -55.72 0.62 11.06
CA ALA A 43 -57.12 0.47 11.47
C ALA A 43 -58.06 1.65 11.08
N ASP A 44 -57.53 2.83 10.77
CA ASP A 44 -58.38 4.02 10.50
C ASP A 44 -59.02 4.08 9.11
N LEU A 45 -58.71 3.10 8.24
CA LEU A 45 -59.43 2.94 6.97
C LEU A 45 -60.79 2.25 7.16
N PHE A 46 -61.07 1.65 8.32
CA PHE A 46 -62.31 0.95 8.61
C PHE A 46 -62.79 1.31 10.02
N GLY A 47 -63.56 2.40 10.11
CA GLY A 47 -64.06 2.94 11.38
C GLY A 47 -64.61 1.87 12.33
N ALA A 48 -63.92 1.67 13.45
CA ALA A 48 -64.40 0.86 14.55
C ALA A 48 -63.86 1.36 15.89
N GLY A 49 -64.76 1.91 16.70
CA GLY A 49 -64.85 1.62 18.13
C GLY A 49 -63.77 2.14 19.07
N ASN A 50 -64.19 3.10 19.90
CA ASN A 50 -63.61 3.48 21.20
C ASN A 50 -63.21 2.25 22.03
N SER A 51 -61.96 1.80 21.94
CA SER A 51 -61.35 0.86 22.88
C SER A 51 -60.18 1.56 23.57
N LYS A 52 -60.18 1.57 24.91
CA LYS A 52 -59.06 2.13 25.68
C LYS A 52 -57.79 1.38 25.26
N PRO A 53 -56.71 2.07 24.86
CA PRO A 53 -55.48 1.40 24.46
C PRO A 53 -54.95 0.57 25.63
N ALA A 54 -54.66 -0.71 25.37
CA ALA A 54 -54.06 -1.58 26.36
C ALA A 54 -52.63 -1.11 26.64
N ARG A 55 -52.41 -0.51 27.81
CA ARG A 55 -51.07 -0.14 28.26
C ARG A 55 -50.34 -1.38 28.74
N LYS A 56 -49.34 -1.82 27.99
CA LYS A 56 -48.46 -2.93 28.40
C LYS A 56 -47.22 -2.34 29.07
N LYS A 57 -46.87 -2.84 30.25
CA LYS A 57 -45.62 -2.50 30.94
C LYS A 57 -44.48 -3.33 30.36
N HIS A 58 -43.41 -2.67 29.96
CA HIS A 58 -42.18 -3.28 29.47
C HIS A 58 -41.04 -3.02 30.45
N LEU A 59 -40.28 -4.05 30.80
CA LEU A 59 -39.07 -3.89 31.61
C LEU A 59 -37.98 -3.30 30.71
N LEU A 60 -37.39 -2.17 31.09
CA LEU A 60 -36.26 -1.56 30.39
C LEU A 60 -34.92 -1.85 31.05
N ALA A 61 -34.90 -1.90 32.38
CA ALA A 61 -33.70 -2.24 33.14
C ALA A 61 -34.02 -2.84 34.51
N ASP A 62 -33.13 -3.67 35.02
CA ASP A 62 -33.12 -4.12 36.41
C ASP A 62 -31.73 -3.99 37.03
N TYR A 63 -31.67 -3.84 38.35
CA TYR A 63 -30.42 -3.80 39.09
C TYR A 63 -30.44 -4.76 40.28
N ALA A 64 -29.47 -5.68 40.27
CA ALA A 64 -29.24 -6.61 41.38
C ALA A 64 -28.14 -6.07 42.32
N PRO A 65 -28.48 -5.67 43.56
CA PRO A 65 -27.53 -5.03 44.47
C PRO A 65 -26.42 -5.97 44.94
N GLN A 66 -26.74 -7.25 45.15
CA GLN A 66 -25.78 -8.24 45.66
C GLN A 66 -24.61 -8.48 44.70
N THR A 67 -24.89 -8.50 43.40
CA THR A 67 -23.88 -8.71 42.34
C THR A 67 -23.46 -7.42 41.65
N ARG A 68 -24.04 -6.28 42.04
CA ARG A 68 -23.85 -4.96 41.39
C ARG A 68 -24.01 -5.03 39.87
N LEU A 69 -25.02 -5.77 39.43
CA LEU A 69 -25.26 -6.08 38.02
C LEU A 69 -26.45 -5.27 37.53
N LEU A 70 -26.21 -4.36 36.58
CA LEU A 70 -27.27 -3.62 35.88
C LEU A 70 -27.60 -4.36 34.59
N ARG A 71 -28.84 -4.78 34.41
CA ARG A 71 -29.34 -5.38 33.17
C ARG A 71 -30.24 -4.40 32.45
N THR A 72 -30.11 -4.33 31.14
CA THR A 72 -30.98 -3.56 30.25
C THR A 72 -31.62 -4.50 29.25
N TYR A 73 -32.85 -4.16 28.84
CA TYR A 73 -33.66 -4.93 27.90
C TYR A 73 -33.98 -4.02 26.71
N PRO A 74 -33.10 -3.98 25.70
CA PRO A 74 -33.13 -2.91 24.72
C PRO A 74 -34.31 -3.04 23.75
N ILE A 75 -35.21 -2.04 23.76
CA ILE A 75 -36.37 -1.93 22.87
C ILE A 75 -36.43 -0.52 22.27
N PHE A 76 -37.13 -0.30 21.17
CA PHE A 76 -37.33 1.06 20.68
C PHE A 76 -38.41 1.77 21.49
N THR A 77 -38.06 2.87 22.17
CA THR A 77 -39.03 3.66 22.95
C THR A 77 -39.27 5.05 22.39
N LYS A 78 -38.67 5.39 21.24
CA LYS A 78 -38.73 6.74 20.66
C LYS A 78 -40.15 7.08 20.22
N ALA A 79 -40.69 8.21 20.70
CA ALA A 79 -42.03 8.68 20.36
C ALA A 79 -42.21 8.78 18.84
N GLY A 80 -43.34 8.26 18.32
CA GLY A 80 -43.65 8.23 16.90
C GLY A 80 -42.84 7.25 16.04
N SER A 81 -41.98 6.43 16.64
CA SER A 81 -41.29 5.34 15.92
C SER A 81 -42.29 4.26 15.52
N VAL A 82 -42.21 3.81 14.26
CA VAL A 82 -42.97 2.64 13.77
C VAL A 82 -42.54 1.36 14.49
N TYR A 83 -41.31 1.32 15.00
CA TYR A 83 -40.76 0.17 15.73
C TYR A 83 -41.01 0.24 17.24
N MET A 84 -41.88 1.13 17.72
CA MET A 84 -42.14 1.34 19.14
C MET A 84 -42.46 0.01 19.85
N LEU A 85 -41.73 -0.29 20.93
CA LEU A 85 -41.75 -1.53 21.73
C LEU A 85 -41.15 -2.78 21.06
N ASP A 86 -40.66 -2.69 19.82
CA ASP A 86 -39.91 -3.78 19.19
C ASP A 86 -38.53 -3.95 19.84
N ALA A 87 -38.05 -5.19 19.89
CA ALA A 87 -36.69 -5.50 20.33
C ALA A 87 -35.66 -4.88 19.37
N LYS A 88 -34.55 -4.38 19.93
CA LYS A 88 -33.46 -3.79 19.11
C LYS A 88 -32.55 -4.82 18.47
N TYR A 89 -32.54 -6.03 19.01
CA TYR A 89 -31.68 -7.14 18.60
C TYR A 89 -32.55 -8.38 18.38
N GLY A 90 -32.05 -9.38 17.66
CA GLY A 90 -32.75 -10.64 17.40
C GLY A 90 -32.86 -11.49 18.68
N ASP A 91 -31.97 -12.46 18.82
CA ASP A 91 -31.97 -13.44 19.92
C ASP A 91 -31.43 -12.86 21.24
N ILE A 92 -30.69 -11.74 21.17
CA ILE A 92 -30.09 -11.09 22.35
C ILE A 92 -31.11 -10.17 23.02
N GLU A 93 -31.80 -10.71 24.03
CA GLU A 93 -32.85 -10.02 24.76
C GLU A 93 -32.32 -9.03 25.82
N LYS A 94 -31.13 -9.30 26.38
CA LYS A 94 -30.60 -8.55 27.54
C LYS A 94 -29.12 -8.21 27.42
N LEU A 95 -28.77 -7.00 27.87
CA LEU A 95 -27.39 -6.54 28.01
C LEU A 95 -27.12 -6.16 29.46
N ALA A 96 -26.17 -6.82 30.09
CA ALA A 96 -25.83 -6.64 31.50
C ALA A 96 -24.44 -6.03 31.68
N ILE A 97 -24.24 -5.21 32.70
CA ILE A 97 -22.98 -4.52 32.98
C ILE A 97 -22.63 -4.72 34.45
N GLU A 98 -21.46 -5.29 34.71
CA GLU A 98 -20.98 -5.56 36.07
C GLU A 98 -20.42 -4.31 36.76
N ASN A 99 -20.37 -4.37 38.09
CA ASN A 99 -19.79 -3.34 38.96
C ASN A 99 -20.46 -1.97 38.84
N GLN A 100 -21.75 -1.95 38.51
CA GLN A 100 -22.53 -0.72 38.39
C GLN A 100 -23.01 -0.22 39.76
N ARG A 101 -23.40 1.05 39.79
CA ARG A 101 -24.16 1.64 40.92
C ARG A 101 -25.64 1.37 40.72
N SER A 102 -26.45 1.52 41.77
CA SER A 102 -27.89 1.36 41.63
C SER A 102 -28.48 2.43 40.69
N ILE A 103 -29.60 2.14 40.03
CA ILE A 103 -30.26 3.09 39.12
C ILE A 103 -30.66 4.35 39.90
N LYS A 104 -31.14 4.19 41.14
CA LYS A 104 -31.49 5.31 42.03
C LYS A 104 -30.31 6.26 42.29
N GLU A 105 -29.16 5.73 42.71
CA GLU A 105 -27.97 6.55 42.98
C GLU A 105 -27.50 7.32 41.74
N GLN A 106 -27.70 6.74 40.54
CA GLN A 106 -27.35 7.41 39.28
C GLN A 106 -28.35 8.53 38.92
N ILE A 107 -29.63 8.36 39.24
CA ILE A 107 -30.67 9.38 39.05
C ILE A 107 -30.48 10.55 40.03
N ASP A 108 -30.23 10.24 41.31
CA ASP A 108 -30.15 11.24 42.38
C ASP A 108 -28.92 12.18 42.24
N ASP A 109 -27.80 11.68 41.69
CA ASP A 109 -26.56 12.47 41.49
C ASP A 109 -26.71 13.59 40.44
N ASP A 110 -27.60 13.41 39.45
CA ASP A 110 -27.71 14.31 38.28
C ASP A 110 -28.75 15.43 38.46
N GLU A 111 -29.47 15.48 39.59
CA GLU A 111 -30.39 16.58 39.95
C GLU A 111 -29.68 17.96 40.04
N THR A 112 -28.35 17.98 40.00
CA THR A 112 -27.52 19.20 40.07
C THR A 112 -27.07 19.75 38.71
N GLN A 113 -27.34 19.08 37.57
CA GLN A 113 -26.93 19.57 36.24
C GLN A 113 -28.07 19.56 35.21
N THR A 114 -28.13 20.65 34.44
CA THR A 114 -29.22 21.15 33.59
C THR A 114 -29.52 20.31 32.32
N SER A 115 -29.65 18.99 32.42
CA SER A 115 -30.01 18.11 31.31
C SER A 115 -31.30 17.35 31.64
N SER A 116 -32.26 17.32 30.71
CA SER A 116 -33.55 16.63 30.90
C SER A 116 -33.35 15.23 31.49
N ALA A 117 -34.17 14.87 32.49
CA ALA A 117 -34.17 13.65 33.30
C ALA A 117 -34.35 12.33 32.50
N SER A 118 -33.67 12.19 31.37
CA SER A 118 -33.75 11.05 30.47
C SER A 118 -32.38 10.43 30.23
N ASP A 119 -31.25 11.16 30.41
CA ASP A 119 -29.88 10.67 30.23
C ASP A 119 -29.25 10.07 31.51
N LEU A 120 -30.07 9.43 32.34
CA LEU A 120 -29.80 9.17 33.76
C LEU A 120 -28.94 7.94 34.09
N ILE A 121 -28.58 7.09 33.11
CA ILE A 121 -27.88 5.83 33.39
C ILE A 121 -26.45 5.85 32.83
N ASP A 122 -25.49 5.60 33.71
CA ASP A 122 -24.06 5.52 33.39
C ASP A 122 -23.73 4.21 32.67
N LEU A 123 -23.84 4.25 31.34
CA LEU A 123 -23.49 3.15 30.45
C LEU A 123 -22.14 3.41 29.75
N PRO A 124 -21.40 2.35 29.38
CA PRO A 124 -20.14 2.46 28.64
C PRO A 124 -20.28 3.32 27.38
N SER A 125 -19.19 3.96 26.94
CA SER A 125 -19.23 4.80 25.74
C SER A 125 -19.68 4.02 24.50
N GLY A 126 -20.70 4.51 23.80
CA GLY A 126 -21.32 3.82 22.67
C GLY A 126 -22.70 3.24 22.97
N PHE A 127 -23.12 3.26 24.24
CA PHE A 127 -24.49 2.96 24.64
C PHE A 127 -25.38 4.20 24.58
N GLN A 128 -26.65 3.96 24.29
CA GLN A 128 -27.72 4.92 24.43
C GLN A 128 -28.09 5.04 25.89
N ARG A 129 -27.83 6.20 26.48
CA ARG A 129 -28.08 6.48 27.91
C ARG A 129 -29.53 6.91 28.18
N SER A 130 -30.20 7.36 27.13
CA SER A 130 -31.55 7.91 27.26
C SER A 130 -32.61 6.82 27.41
N MET A 131 -33.44 6.91 28.47
CA MET A 131 -34.64 6.08 28.62
C MET A 131 -35.64 6.27 27.48
N ASN A 132 -35.62 7.45 26.83
CA ASN A 132 -36.46 7.76 25.67
C ASN A 132 -36.09 6.97 24.43
N GLU A 133 -34.86 6.46 24.39
CA GLU A 133 -34.32 5.76 23.25
C GLU A 133 -34.12 4.28 23.57
N GLY A 134 -34.49 3.82 24.76
CA GLY A 134 -34.71 2.41 25.10
C GLY A 134 -33.45 1.55 25.19
N PHE A 135 -32.33 2.16 25.62
CA PHE A 135 -31.04 1.53 25.89
C PHE A 135 -30.41 0.77 24.71
N GLY A 136 -29.36 0.00 24.97
CA GLY A 136 -28.56 -0.67 23.93
C GLY A 136 -27.45 0.20 23.33
N LEU A 137 -26.82 -0.28 22.26
CA LEU A 137 -25.80 0.44 21.51
C LEU A 137 -26.42 1.44 20.52
N ILE A 138 -25.71 2.55 20.28
CA ILE A 138 -26.03 3.44 19.16
C ILE A 138 -26.01 2.67 17.84
N TYR A 139 -26.85 3.08 16.89
CA TYR A 139 -27.07 2.33 15.65
C TYR A 139 -25.80 1.92 14.87
N PRO A 140 -24.73 2.75 14.76
CA PRO A 140 -23.50 2.32 14.09
C PRO A 140 -22.73 1.19 14.80
N LEU A 141 -22.95 0.98 16.09
CA LEU A 141 -22.25 -0.01 16.92
C LEU A 141 -23.07 -1.29 17.15
N ARG A 142 -24.33 -1.35 16.68
CA ARG A 142 -25.22 -2.51 16.87
C ARG A 142 -24.61 -3.84 16.41
N TYR A 143 -23.76 -3.81 15.40
CA TYR A 143 -23.04 -4.98 14.87
C TYR A 143 -22.22 -5.72 15.92
N ILE A 144 -21.83 -5.05 17.02
CA ILE A 144 -21.14 -5.69 18.15
C ILE A 144 -22.07 -6.68 18.87
N ILE A 145 -23.35 -6.34 19.00
CA ILE A 145 -24.36 -7.22 19.62
C ILE A 145 -24.83 -8.26 18.60
N GLU A 146 -25.11 -7.83 17.37
CA GLU A 146 -25.56 -8.71 16.27
C GLU A 146 -24.52 -9.80 15.93
N ALA A 147 -23.24 -9.59 16.25
CA ALA A 147 -22.20 -10.61 16.09
C ALA A 147 -22.44 -11.88 16.92
N PHE A 148 -23.27 -11.81 17.96
CA PHE A 148 -23.66 -12.94 18.81
C PHE A 148 -25.10 -13.43 18.54
N ASP A 149 -25.79 -12.81 17.59
CA ASP A 149 -27.14 -13.19 17.17
C ASP A 149 -27.10 -14.53 16.42
N GLY A 150 -28.08 -15.41 16.63
CA GLY A 150 -28.12 -16.75 16.04
C GLY A 150 -27.20 -17.79 16.68
N ILE A 151 -26.47 -17.47 17.75
CA ILE A 151 -25.70 -18.47 18.52
C ILE A 151 -26.67 -19.27 19.40
N GLU A 152 -26.77 -20.57 19.14
CA GLU A 152 -27.73 -21.44 19.84
C GLU A 152 -27.58 -21.37 21.37
N GLY A 153 -28.70 -21.05 22.03
CA GLY A 153 -28.82 -20.96 23.48
C GLY A 153 -28.18 -19.71 24.10
N VAL A 154 -27.84 -18.68 23.31
CA VAL A 154 -27.40 -17.37 23.82
C VAL A 154 -28.55 -16.38 23.74
N SER A 155 -28.84 -15.69 24.84
CA SER A 155 -29.86 -14.62 24.90
C SER A 155 -29.40 -13.36 25.63
N GLY A 156 -28.16 -13.35 26.13
CA GLY A 156 -27.62 -12.20 26.85
C GLY A 156 -26.14 -11.94 26.63
N ILE A 157 -25.73 -10.70 26.86
CA ILE A 157 -24.32 -10.29 26.88
C ILE A 157 -24.03 -9.56 28.19
N VAL A 158 -22.98 -9.99 28.89
CA VAL A 158 -22.49 -9.40 30.14
C VAL A 158 -21.17 -8.68 29.88
N PHE A 159 -21.17 -7.35 29.98
CA PHE A 159 -20.00 -6.50 29.92
C PHE A 159 -19.24 -6.55 31.25
N CYS A 160 -18.07 -7.17 31.22
CA CYS A 160 -17.27 -7.52 32.40
C CYS A 160 -15.84 -6.95 32.34
N ARG A 161 -15.04 -7.22 33.38
CA ARG A 161 -13.62 -6.85 33.45
C ARG A 161 -12.67 -8.03 33.24
N ASP A 162 -13.20 -9.16 32.77
CA ASP A 162 -12.44 -10.38 32.51
C ASP A 162 -11.38 -10.14 31.42
N THR A 163 -10.41 -11.04 31.30
CA THR A 163 -9.35 -10.91 30.28
C THR A 163 -9.77 -11.43 28.93
N GLU A 164 -10.65 -12.43 28.87
CA GLU A 164 -11.03 -13.13 27.64
C GLU A 164 -12.54 -13.17 27.47
N ILE A 165 -13.00 -13.27 26.22
CA ILE A 165 -14.42 -13.51 25.92
C ILE A 165 -14.74 -14.96 26.30
N SER A 166 -15.80 -15.16 27.07
CA SER A 166 -16.24 -16.49 27.48
C SER A 166 -17.76 -16.62 27.42
N ARG A 167 -18.28 -17.84 27.56
CA ARG A 167 -19.71 -18.14 27.62
C ARG A 167 -20.04 -18.74 28.97
N ASP A 168 -21.07 -18.22 29.61
CA ASP A 168 -21.65 -18.73 30.85
C ASP A 168 -23.14 -18.99 30.64
N GLY A 169 -23.49 -20.26 30.38
CA GLY A 169 -24.85 -20.66 30.05
C GLY A 169 -25.40 -19.93 28.82
N ALA A 170 -26.41 -19.08 29.06
CA ALA A 170 -27.06 -18.26 28.03
C ALA A 170 -26.43 -16.88 27.81
N ASP A 171 -25.41 -16.53 28.62
CA ASP A 171 -24.80 -15.22 28.61
C ASP A 171 -23.38 -15.27 28.04
N ILE A 172 -23.09 -14.38 27.08
CA ILE A 172 -21.71 -14.14 26.62
C ILE A 172 -21.07 -13.11 27.54
N ARG A 173 -19.94 -13.47 28.16
CA ARG A 173 -19.12 -12.55 28.95
C ARG A 173 -18.16 -11.83 28.02
N LEU A 174 -18.40 -10.55 27.78
CA LEU A 174 -17.61 -9.68 26.90
C LEU A 174 -16.81 -8.66 27.73
N PRO A 175 -15.48 -8.80 27.82
CA PRO A 175 -14.64 -7.80 28.46
C PRO A 175 -14.81 -6.39 27.88
N LEU A 176 -14.93 -5.39 28.75
CA LEU A 176 -14.99 -3.98 28.36
C LEU A 176 -13.76 -3.54 27.54
N ALA A 177 -12.59 -4.14 27.80
CA ALA A 177 -11.38 -3.89 27.02
C ALA A 177 -11.55 -4.29 25.54
N HIS A 178 -12.06 -5.51 25.30
CA HIS A 178 -12.37 -6.04 23.97
C HIS A 178 -13.47 -5.22 23.29
N TYR A 179 -14.55 -4.92 24.01
CA TYR A 179 -15.62 -4.03 23.52
C TYR A 179 -15.06 -2.68 23.04
N HIS A 180 -14.24 -2.02 23.86
CA HIS A 180 -13.66 -0.72 23.51
C HIS A 180 -12.65 -0.79 22.37
N GLU A 181 -11.97 -1.91 22.17
CA GLU A 181 -11.11 -2.13 21.01
C GLU A 181 -11.92 -2.21 19.71
N VAL A 182 -12.93 -3.08 19.67
CA VAL A 182 -13.83 -3.24 18.52
C VAL A 182 -14.56 -1.94 18.21
N ARG A 183 -15.12 -1.28 19.24
CA ARG A 183 -15.78 0.02 19.10
C ARG A 183 -14.88 1.07 18.47
N ARG A 184 -13.62 1.18 18.94
CA ARG A 184 -12.66 2.14 18.39
C ARG A 184 -12.27 1.78 16.96
N ALA A 185 -12.16 0.49 16.62
CA ALA A 185 -11.91 0.04 15.25
C ALA A 185 -13.06 0.43 14.30
N MET A 186 -14.31 0.18 14.70
CA MET A 186 -15.48 0.58 13.94
C MET A 186 -15.55 2.09 13.74
N LYS A 187 -15.28 2.88 14.80
CA LYS A 187 -15.23 4.35 14.67
C LYS A 187 -14.18 4.79 13.65
N ARG A 188 -12.96 4.26 13.72
CA ARG A 188 -11.89 4.58 12.75
C ARG A 188 -12.29 4.24 11.31
N ALA A 189 -12.95 3.10 11.12
CA ALA A 189 -13.42 2.65 9.81
C ALA A 189 -14.50 3.58 9.25
N HIS A 190 -15.46 3.98 10.09
CA HIS A 190 -16.48 4.94 9.75
C HIS A 190 -15.89 6.30 9.38
N ASP A 191 -15.00 6.84 10.22
CA ASP A 191 -14.31 8.12 9.98
C ASP A 191 -13.52 8.08 8.65
N ALA A 192 -12.89 6.95 8.33
CA ALA A 192 -12.15 6.75 7.08
C ALA A 192 -13.08 6.75 5.84
N ALA A 193 -14.24 6.09 5.93
CA ALA A 193 -15.25 6.09 4.87
C ALA A 193 -15.83 7.49 4.66
N LEU A 194 -16.14 8.22 5.74
CA LEU A 194 -16.65 9.57 5.65
C LEU A 194 -15.62 10.52 5.02
N ALA A 195 -14.35 10.41 5.40
CA ALA A 195 -13.27 11.20 4.82
C ALA A 195 -13.02 10.88 3.34
N PHE A 196 -13.20 9.61 2.92
CA PHE A 196 -13.18 9.23 1.52
C PHE A 196 -14.31 9.91 0.75
N ALA A 197 -15.55 9.75 1.23
CA ALA A 197 -16.74 10.34 0.60
C ALA A 197 -16.65 11.87 0.54
N ALA A 198 -16.11 12.52 1.57
CA ALA A 198 -15.94 13.98 1.57
C ALA A 198 -14.98 14.45 0.46
N ARG A 199 -13.87 13.73 0.22
CA ARG A 199 -12.94 14.07 -0.87
C ARG A 199 -13.56 13.82 -2.24
N ASP A 200 -14.25 12.71 -2.40
CA ASP A 200 -14.88 12.37 -3.67
C ASP A 200 -16.01 13.36 -4.03
N LYS A 201 -16.81 13.77 -3.03
CA LYS A 201 -17.76 14.87 -3.16
C LYS A 201 -17.10 16.18 -3.55
N ALA A 202 -15.98 16.54 -2.90
CA ALA A 202 -15.24 17.76 -3.23
C ALA A 202 -14.71 17.71 -4.68
N ALA A 203 -14.10 16.61 -5.09
CA ALA A 203 -13.60 16.42 -6.45
C ALA A 203 -14.72 16.52 -7.49
N TYR A 204 -15.86 15.88 -7.24
CA TYR A 204 -17.04 15.96 -8.10
C TYR A 204 -17.57 17.39 -8.21
N VAL A 205 -17.80 18.06 -7.07
CA VAL A 205 -18.32 19.43 -7.05
C VAL A 205 -17.35 20.40 -7.73
N THR A 206 -16.05 20.28 -7.45
CA THR A 206 -15.02 21.06 -8.13
C THR A 206 -15.14 20.83 -9.62
N SER A 207 -15.08 19.59 -10.09
CA SER A 207 -15.14 19.32 -11.53
C SER A 207 -16.42 19.86 -12.19
N GLU A 208 -17.60 19.54 -11.66
CA GLU A 208 -18.88 19.94 -12.27
C GLU A 208 -19.05 21.45 -12.34
N LEU A 209 -18.52 22.19 -11.35
CA LEU A 209 -18.67 23.63 -11.27
C LEU A 209 -17.52 24.39 -11.94
N THR A 210 -16.29 23.86 -11.90
CA THR A 210 -15.11 24.51 -12.50
C THR A 210 -15.00 24.25 -13.99
N ASP A 211 -15.43 23.09 -14.49
CA ASP A 211 -15.39 22.78 -15.92
C ASP A 211 -16.24 23.76 -16.75
N LYS A 212 -17.37 24.23 -16.18
CA LYS A 212 -18.21 25.28 -16.77
C LYS A 212 -17.55 26.66 -16.85
N VAL A 213 -16.51 26.91 -16.05
CA VAL A 213 -15.82 28.21 -15.97
C VAL A 213 -14.47 28.17 -16.68
N LEU A 214 -13.73 27.08 -16.58
CA LEU A 214 -12.34 26.97 -17.03
C LEU A 214 -12.16 26.21 -18.34
N LYS A 215 -13.15 25.41 -18.81
CA LYS A 215 -13.04 24.56 -20.03
C LYS A 215 -11.73 23.76 -20.13
N THR A 216 -11.11 23.49 -18.99
CA THR A 216 -9.86 22.77 -18.87
C THR A 216 -10.03 21.87 -17.67
N VAL A 217 -9.81 20.58 -17.90
CA VAL A 217 -9.82 19.45 -16.95
C VAL A 217 -11.10 18.62 -16.93
N SER A 218 -10.98 17.41 -17.52
CA SER A 218 -11.98 16.34 -17.50
C SER A 218 -12.20 15.78 -16.09
N ALA A 219 -13.47 15.59 -15.75
CA ALA A 219 -13.98 15.23 -14.42
C ALA A 219 -13.54 13.88 -13.85
N ASP A 220 -13.19 12.94 -14.72
CA ASP A 220 -12.90 11.58 -14.31
C ASP A 220 -11.48 11.41 -13.73
N ALA A 221 -10.62 12.44 -13.82
CA ALA A 221 -9.24 12.37 -13.36
C ALA A 221 -9.06 12.33 -11.83
N PHE A 222 -10.05 12.76 -11.05
CA PHE A 222 -9.91 12.91 -9.58
C PHE A 222 -10.76 11.97 -8.73
N ARG A 223 -11.63 11.16 -9.34
CA ARG A 223 -12.46 10.19 -8.62
C ARG A 223 -11.62 9.01 -8.14
N GLN A 224 -11.70 8.71 -6.85
CA GLN A 224 -11.02 7.53 -6.30
C GLN A 224 -11.93 6.30 -6.49
N GLY A 225 -11.40 5.22 -7.05
CA GLY A 225 -12.17 3.99 -7.29
C GLY A 225 -12.68 3.32 -6.01
N THR A 226 -13.74 2.51 -6.13
CA THR A 226 -14.37 1.77 -5.02
C THR A 226 -13.42 0.82 -4.29
N ASP A 227 -12.41 0.29 -4.99
CA ASP A 227 -11.35 -0.55 -4.39
C ASP A 227 -10.55 0.20 -3.32
N VAL A 228 -10.30 1.50 -3.52
CA VAL A 228 -9.55 2.36 -2.59
C VAL A 228 -10.35 2.57 -1.30
N LEU A 229 -11.68 2.68 -1.39
CA LEU A 229 -12.55 2.76 -0.22
C LEU A 229 -12.51 1.45 0.58
N ARG A 230 -12.65 0.31 -0.11
CA ARG A 230 -12.62 -1.02 0.51
C ARG A 230 -11.33 -1.25 1.28
N GLU A 231 -10.19 -0.88 0.69
CA GLU A 231 -8.89 -1.00 1.33
C GLU A 231 -8.75 -0.09 2.56
N LYS A 232 -9.16 1.19 2.46
CA LYS A 232 -9.09 2.14 3.58
C LYS A 232 -9.92 1.68 4.79
N VAL A 233 -11.12 1.16 4.53
CA VAL A 233 -12.01 0.63 5.57
C VAL A 233 -11.40 -0.63 6.20
N ALA A 234 -10.93 -1.59 5.39
CA ALA A 234 -10.29 -2.81 5.88
C ALA A 234 -9.04 -2.51 6.73
N HIS A 235 -8.20 -1.58 6.29
CA HIS A 235 -7.04 -1.14 7.04
C HIS A 235 -7.43 -0.50 8.38
N ALA A 236 -8.42 0.39 8.39
CA ALA A 236 -8.90 1.05 9.60
C ALA A 236 -9.46 0.06 10.65
N LEU A 237 -10.12 -1.01 10.18
CA LEU A 237 -10.58 -2.11 11.02
C LEU A 237 -9.40 -2.93 11.57
N SER A 238 -8.39 -3.22 10.75
CA SER A 238 -7.25 -4.08 11.14
C SER A 238 -6.31 -3.46 12.19
N GLY A 239 -6.39 -2.16 12.46
CA GLY A 239 -5.57 -1.47 13.46
C GLY A 239 -4.07 -1.40 13.16
N LYS A 240 -3.58 -2.09 12.13
CA LYS A 240 -2.18 -2.07 11.71
C LYS A 240 -1.85 -0.69 11.12
N ARG A 241 -1.32 0.23 11.94
CA ARG A 241 -0.52 1.36 11.44
C ARG A 241 0.75 0.80 10.80
N SER A 242 0.71 0.32 9.56
CA SER A 242 1.93 -0.21 8.94
C SER A 242 1.86 -0.24 7.42
N ARG A 243 2.66 0.63 6.79
CA ARG A 243 3.29 0.48 5.47
C ARG A 243 2.39 0.45 4.20
N ALA A 244 1.17 -0.10 4.27
CA ALA A 244 0.22 -0.16 3.15
C ALA A 244 -0.18 1.22 2.60
N ARG A 245 -0.25 2.23 3.48
CA ARG A 245 -0.54 3.64 3.12
C ARG A 245 0.48 4.27 2.14
N LYS A 246 1.70 3.74 2.04
CA LYS A 246 2.70 4.21 1.07
C LYS A 246 2.66 3.41 -0.24
N THR A 247 2.42 2.10 -0.19
CA THR A 247 2.46 1.24 -1.38
C THR A 247 1.17 1.31 -2.19
N ALA A 248 -0.01 1.31 -1.54
CA ALA A 248 -1.29 1.37 -2.25
C ALA A 248 -1.55 2.72 -2.94
N ASN A 249 -1.17 3.82 -2.28
CA ASN A 249 -1.19 5.15 -2.93
C ASN A 249 -0.20 5.22 -4.09
N ALA A 250 0.98 4.59 -3.97
CA ALA A 250 1.96 4.54 -5.06
C ALA A 250 1.44 3.69 -6.23
N GLU A 251 0.84 2.53 -5.96
CA GLU A 251 0.26 1.67 -7.00
C GLU A 251 -0.89 2.36 -7.73
N SER A 252 -1.78 3.04 -7.00
CA SER A 252 -2.86 3.84 -7.60
C SER A 252 -2.30 5.01 -8.41
N ALA A 253 -1.31 5.74 -7.90
CA ALA A 253 -0.69 6.84 -8.64
C ALA A 253 0.01 6.36 -9.91
N VAL A 254 0.74 5.23 -9.84
CA VAL A 254 1.37 4.59 -11.01
C VAL A 254 0.32 4.14 -12.03
N LYS A 255 -0.84 3.62 -11.57
CA LYS A 255 -1.95 3.25 -12.46
C LYS A 255 -2.52 4.46 -13.19
N THR A 256 -2.70 5.59 -12.51
CA THR A 256 -3.14 6.86 -13.10
C THR A 256 -2.12 7.39 -14.10
N VAL A 257 -0.83 7.45 -13.74
CA VAL A 257 0.24 7.89 -14.64
C VAL A 257 0.31 6.99 -15.88
N ARG A 258 0.16 5.67 -15.72
CA ARG A 258 0.16 4.72 -16.84
C ARG A 258 -1.04 4.92 -17.77
N ALA A 259 -2.22 5.25 -17.24
CA ALA A 259 -3.38 5.55 -18.07
C ALA A 259 -3.14 6.84 -18.86
N ALA A 260 -2.76 7.93 -18.18
CA ALA A 260 -2.46 9.22 -18.80
C ALA A 260 -1.32 9.14 -19.83
N ALA A 261 -0.31 8.30 -19.59
CA ALA A 261 0.80 8.09 -20.54
C ALA A 261 0.33 7.47 -21.87
N LYS A 262 -0.71 6.64 -21.87
CA LYS A 262 -1.27 6.07 -23.12
C LYS A 262 -2.01 7.12 -23.93
N ASP A 263 -2.73 8.00 -23.26
CA ASP A 263 -3.47 9.09 -23.89
C ASP A 263 -2.46 10.12 -24.46
N LEU A 264 -1.46 10.51 -23.66
CA LEU A 264 -0.37 11.41 -24.08
C LEU A 264 0.46 10.86 -25.25
N ALA A 265 0.66 9.55 -25.35
CA ALA A 265 1.39 8.95 -26.47
C ALA A 265 0.70 9.20 -27.82
N THR A 266 -0.63 9.39 -27.81
CA THR A 266 -1.44 9.61 -29.01
C THR A 266 -1.65 11.10 -29.27
N ASP A 267 -1.97 11.87 -28.22
CA ASP A 267 -2.44 13.24 -28.35
C ASP A 267 -1.34 14.30 -28.19
N ALA A 268 -0.26 13.99 -27.45
CA ALA A 268 0.81 14.94 -27.14
C ALA A 268 2.15 14.21 -26.81
N PRO A 269 2.79 13.57 -27.82
CA PRO A 269 3.98 12.74 -27.59
C PRO A 269 5.15 13.50 -26.97
N GLU A 270 5.29 14.80 -27.25
CA GLU A 270 6.33 15.67 -26.65
C GLU A 270 6.19 15.78 -25.12
N GLU A 271 4.96 15.88 -24.60
CA GLU A 271 4.71 15.94 -23.16
C GLU A 271 4.99 14.59 -22.48
N LEU A 272 4.77 13.48 -23.19
CA LEU A 272 5.18 12.16 -22.71
C LEU A 272 6.71 12.04 -22.62
N TYR A 273 7.46 12.56 -23.60
CA TYR A 273 8.93 12.57 -23.54
C TYR A 273 9.46 13.41 -22.38
N LYS A 274 8.85 14.57 -22.11
CA LYS A 274 9.18 15.40 -20.93
C LYS A 274 8.90 14.64 -19.63
N LEU A 275 7.73 14.03 -19.50
CA LEU A 275 7.36 13.24 -18.32
C LEU A 275 8.30 12.05 -18.10
N ASN A 276 8.64 11.31 -19.15
CA ASN A 276 9.58 10.20 -19.05
C ASN A 276 10.96 10.68 -18.57
N ARG A 277 11.45 11.80 -19.10
CA ARG A 277 12.71 12.41 -18.68
C ARG A 277 12.69 12.84 -17.21
N GLU A 278 11.61 13.47 -16.74
CA GLU A 278 11.47 13.84 -15.32
C GLU A 278 11.51 12.62 -14.41
N ILE A 279 10.81 11.54 -14.78
CA ILE A 279 10.80 10.27 -14.04
C ILE A 279 12.21 9.66 -14.02
N GLU A 280 12.91 9.67 -15.15
CA GLU A 280 14.29 9.19 -15.26
C GLU A 280 15.25 10.00 -14.38
N LEU A 281 15.15 11.33 -14.39
CA LEU A 281 15.97 12.21 -13.55
C LEU A 281 15.77 11.97 -12.06
N VAL A 282 14.50 11.89 -11.61
CA VAL A 282 14.19 11.60 -10.19
C VAL A 282 14.70 10.22 -9.79
N SER A 283 14.52 9.22 -10.65
CA SER A 283 15.00 7.86 -10.41
C SER A 283 16.52 7.78 -10.33
N LEU A 284 17.22 8.46 -11.25
CA LEU A 284 18.68 8.50 -11.31
C LEU A 284 19.27 9.27 -10.12
N THR A 285 18.66 10.40 -9.73
CA THR A 285 19.04 11.15 -8.53
C THR A 285 19.02 10.23 -7.30
N ARG A 286 17.91 9.51 -7.12
CA ARG A 286 17.75 8.60 -5.98
C ARG A 286 18.77 7.46 -6.02
N LEU A 287 19.04 6.91 -7.21
CA LEU A 287 20.03 5.86 -7.39
C LEU A 287 21.44 6.33 -7.01
N ILE A 288 21.83 7.53 -7.45
CA ILE A 288 23.12 8.17 -7.14
C ILE A 288 23.28 8.36 -5.63
N GLU A 289 22.25 8.86 -4.94
CA GLU A 289 22.27 9.03 -3.48
C GLU A 289 22.51 7.71 -2.75
N VAL A 290 21.73 6.67 -3.12
CA VAL A 290 21.86 5.34 -2.51
C VAL A 290 23.23 4.73 -2.81
N PHE A 291 23.76 4.93 -4.01
CA PHE A 291 25.09 4.47 -4.39
C PHE A 291 26.18 5.15 -3.56
N LYS A 292 26.14 6.47 -3.44
CA LYS A 292 27.05 7.28 -2.60
C LYS A 292 27.01 6.84 -1.14
N GLU A 293 25.81 6.67 -0.59
CA GLU A 293 25.60 6.21 0.79
C GLU A 293 26.16 4.80 1.01
N LYS A 294 26.05 3.90 0.03
CA LYS A 294 26.59 2.55 0.13
C LYS A 294 28.11 2.53 0.04
N ILE A 295 28.72 3.33 -0.84
CA ILE A 295 30.19 3.45 -0.95
C ILE A 295 30.81 3.93 0.37
N SER A 296 30.14 4.83 1.10
CA SER A 296 30.66 5.33 2.39
C SER A 296 30.57 4.32 3.53
N LYS A 297 29.84 3.21 3.34
CA LYS A 297 29.67 2.14 4.34
C LYS A 297 30.59 0.95 4.03
N GLN A 298 31.07 0.29 5.08
CA GLN A 298 31.83 -0.96 4.97
C GLN A 298 30.90 -2.16 4.80
N LEU A 299 30.28 -2.28 3.62
CA LEU A 299 29.39 -3.39 3.28
C LEU A 299 30.19 -4.60 2.76
N SER A 300 29.62 -5.80 2.94
CA SER A 300 30.24 -7.04 2.44
C SER A 300 30.12 -7.17 0.92
N GLU A 301 30.95 -8.03 0.31
CA GLU A 301 30.90 -8.35 -1.12
C GLU A 301 29.52 -8.85 -1.56
N SER A 302 28.91 -9.77 -0.79
CA SER A 302 27.54 -10.25 -1.04
C SER A 302 26.48 -9.14 -1.03
N HIS A 303 26.64 -8.09 -0.21
CA HIS A 303 25.73 -6.95 -0.25
C HIS A 303 25.89 -6.14 -1.54
N TRP A 304 27.11 -5.98 -2.04
CA TRP A 304 27.39 -5.28 -3.30
C TRP A 304 26.91 -6.07 -4.50
N GLN A 305 27.09 -7.39 -4.50
CA GLN A 305 26.52 -8.30 -5.50
C GLN A 305 25.00 -8.10 -5.57
N LYS A 306 24.26 -8.33 -4.47
CA LYS A 306 22.80 -8.17 -4.42
C LYS A 306 22.31 -6.79 -4.87
N PHE A 307 23.03 -5.75 -4.46
CA PHE A 307 22.66 -4.38 -4.82
C PHE A 307 22.83 -4.10 -6.31
N LEU A 308 23.94 -4.54 -6.92
CA LEU A 308 24.18 -4.39 -8.35
C LEU A 308 23.27 -5.31 -9.19
N THR A 309 22.89 -6.50 -8.69
CA THR A 309 21.84 -7.34 -9.31
C THR A 309 20.52 -6.59 -9.43
N ALA A 310 20.11 -5.93 -8.34
CA ALA A 310 18.83 -5.23 -8.27
C ALA A 310 18.82 -3.94 -9.10
N ASN A 311 19.99 -3.46 -9.53
CA ASN A 311 20.17 -2.23 -10.29
C ASN A 311 20.99 -2.50 -11.56
N PRO A 312 20.46 -3.31 -12.50
CA PRO A 312 21.18 -3.73 -13.71
C PRO A 312 21.65 -2.54 -14.56
N PHE A 313 20.93 -1.43 -14.52
CA PHE A 313 21.33 -0.18 -15.19
C PHE A 313 22.77 0.24 -14.87
N ILE A 314 23.22 0.10 -13.62
CA ILE A 314 24.59 0.45 -13.21
C ILE A 314 25.61 -0.48 -13.89
N LEU A 315 25.29 -1.77 -14.01
CA LEU A 315 26.14 -2.73 -14.68
C LEU A 315 26.24 -2.43 -16.18
N LYS A 316 25.18 -1.92 -16.83
CA LYS A 316 25.25 -1.48 -18.24
C LYS A 316 26.31 -0.39 -18.45
N LEU A 317 26.44 0.54 -17.50
CA LEU A 317 27.48 1.58 -17.55
C LEU A 317 28.90 1.03 -17.40
N ALA A 318 29.07 -0.17 -16.81
CA ALA A 318 30.37 -0.83 -16.70
C ALA A 318 30.88 -1.33 -18.06
N PHE A 319 29.97 -1.72 -18.97
CA PHE A 319 30.30 -2.43 -20.20
C PHE A 319 30.64 -1.53 -21.39
N GLY A 320 30.11 -0.31 -21.46
CA GLY A 320 30.39 0.60 -22.58
C GLY A 320 29.74 0.20 -23.92
N TYR A 321 28.84 -0.79 -23.93
CA TYR A 321 28.04 -1.23 -25.09
C TYR A 321 26.61 -1.57 -24.64
N PRO A 322 25.63 -1.72 -25.55
CA PRO A 322 24.26 -2.09 -25.19
C PRO A 322 24.20 -3.50 -24.59
N VAL A 323 23.72 -3.58 -23.34
CA VAL A 323 23.66 -4.82 -22.58
C VAL A 323 22.25 -5.10 -22.06
N SER A 324 21.80 -6.35 -22.21
CA SER A 324 20.58 -6.86 -21.58
C SER A 324 20.96 -7.79 -20.43
N ILE A 325 20.72 -7.33 -19.20
CA ILE A 325 21.06 -8.07 -17.99
C ILE A 325 19.90 -8.98 -17.62
N PHE A 326 20.19 -10.27 -17.63
CA PHE A 326 19.32 -11.28 -17.05
C PHE A 326 19.69 -11.41 -15.57
N GLY A 327 18.73 -11.15 -14.67
CA GLY A 327 18.98 -11.20 -13.22
C GLY A 327 19.35 -12.59 -12.71
N GLU A 328 19.59 -12.73 -11.40
CA GLU A 328 20.00 -13.96 -10.68
C GLU A 328 19.10 -15.21 -10.93
N GLN A 329 17.95 -15.04 -11.60
CA GLN A 329 17.04 -16.13 -11.94
C GLN A 329 16.26 -15.77 -13.20
N VAL A 330 16.73 -16.10 -14.40
CA VAL A 330 15.80 -16.23 -15.54
C VAL A 330 16.17 -17.40 -16.44
N SER A 331 15.19 -18.29 -16.46
CA SER A 331 14.91 -19.33 -17.43
C SER A 331 14.92 -18.78 -18.85
N VAL A 332 15.81 -19.29 -19.69
CA VAL A 332 15.71 -19.13 -21.14
C VAL A 332 15.15 -20.46 -21.63
N GLY A 333 13.90 -20.48 -22.11
CA GLY A 333 13.27 -21.71 -22.62
C GLY A 333 12.76 -22.72 -21.57
N GLY A 334 12.59 -22.35 -20.30
CA GLY A 334 12.11 -23.29 -19.26
C GLY A 334 13.21 -23.95 -18.43
N GLY A 335 14.49 -23.77 -18.79
CA GLY A 335 15.66 -24.36 -18.10
C GLY A 335 16.49 -23.39 -17.26
N LYS A 336 17.09 -23.89 -16.17
CA LYS A 336 17.98 -23.13 -15.27
C LYS A 336 19.44 -23.23 -15.71
N PHE A 337 20.02 -22.17 -16.30
CA PHE A 337 21.45 -22.18 -16.65
C PHE A 337 22.33 -22.08 -15.39
N LYS A 338 22.79 -23.22 -14.86
CA LYS A 338 23.81 -23.29 -13.81
C LYS A 338 25.08 -23.95 -14.35
N LEU A 339 26.26 -23.37 -14.10
CA LEU A 339 27.52 -24.14 -14.24
C LEU A 339 27.54 -25.28 -13.24
N SER A 340 27.98 -26.47 -13.67
CA SER A 340 27.87 -27.72 -12.89
C SER A 340 28.63 -27.69 -11.56
N THR A 341 29.53 -26.71 -11.39
CA THR A 341 30.36 -26.51 -10.20
C THR A 341 29.78 -25.51 -9.18
N GLY A 342 28.60 -24.93 -9.43
CA GLY A 342 27.91 -24.05 -8.48
C GLY A 342 28.53 -22.65 -8.28
N LYS A 343 29.68 -22.36 -8.89
CA LYS A 343 30.30 -21.03 -8.96
C LYS A 343 30.33 -20.54 -10.39
N ILE A 344 29.21 -19.97 -10.82
CA ILE A 344 29.18 -19.06 -11.98
C ILE A 344 29.97 -17.81 -11.57
N ALA A 345 30.54 -17.07 -12.52
CA ALA A 345 30.82 -15.65 -12.30
C ALA A 345 29.59 -14.99 -11.64
N ASP A 346 29.78 -13.91 -10.89
CA ASP A 346 28.64 -13.28 -10.19
C ASP A 346 27.48 -12.97 -11.15
N TYR A 347 27.76 -12.75 -12.46
CA TYR A 347 26.74 -12.60 -13.51
C TYR A 347 27.14 -13.19 -14.86
N LEU A 348 26.12 -13.67 -15.58
CA LEU A 348 26.15 -13.93 -17.02
C LEU A 348 25.13 -13.03 -17.71
N VAL A 349 25.57 -12.29 -18.72
CA VAL A 349 24.81 -11.17 -19.27
C VAL A 349 24.77 -11.26 -20.79
N ARG A 350 23.64 -10.97 -21.45
CA ARG A 350 23.59 -10.94 -22.92
C ARG A 350 24.04 -9.58 -23.44
N SER A 351 25.11 -9.60 -24.20
CA SER A 351 25.74 -8.49 -24.90
C SER A 351 25.45 -8.56 -26.39
N GLY A 352 25.07 -7.41 -26.97
CA GLY A 352 24.87 -7.23 -28.39
C GLY A 352 23.62 -7.91 -28.98
N LEU A 353 23.29 -7.54 -30.22
CA LEU A 353 22.11 -8.06 -30.92
C LEU A 353 22.18 -9.59 -31.12
N LEU A 354 23.37 -10.09 -31.44
CA LEU A 354 23.62 -11.51 -31.72
C LEU A 354 23.57 -12.41 -30.49
N GLY A 355 23.53 -11.85 -29.27
CA GLY A 355 23.33 -12.63 -28.05
C GLY A 355 24.58 -13.25 -27.44
N ASN A 356 25.75 -12.59 -27.57
CA ASN A 356 26.96 -13.01 -26.87
C ASN A 356 26.81 -12.88 -25.35
N VAL A 357 27.54 -13.68 -24.58
CA VAL A 357 27.54 -13.61 -23.12
C VAL A 357 28.70 -12.77 -22.59
N SER A 358 28.47 -12.02 -21.52
CA SER A 358 29.50 -11.32 -20.75
C SER A 358 29.50 -11.85 -19.31
N LEU A 359 30.68 -11.89 -18.71
CA LEU A 359 30.91 -12.27 -17.32
C LEU A 359 31.25 -11.05 -16.47
N ILE A 360 30.78 -11.05 -15.23
CA ILE A 360 31.14 -10.02 -14.25
C ILE A 360 31.61 -10.69 -12.95
N GLU A 361 32.73 -10.22 -12.43
CA GLU A 361 33.24 -10.52 -11.09
C GLU A 361 33.13 -9.25 -10.24
N ILE A 362 32.44 -9.31 -9.11
CA ILE A 362 32.19 -8.15 -8.25
C ILE A 362 32.91 -8.32 -6.92
N LYS A 363 33.83 -7.42 -6.63
CA LYS A 363 34.43 -7.23 -5.31
C LYS A 363 33.82 -6.04 -4.60
N LYS A 364 34.17 -5.83 -3.33
CA LYS A 364 33.72 -4.66 -2.57
C LYS A 364 34.54 -3.40 -2.91
N PRO A 365 34.03 -2.18 -2.69
CA PRO A 365 34.78 -0.93 -2.91
C PRO A 365 36.03 -0.79 -2.04
N SER A 366 36.09 -1.47 -0.90
CA SER A 366 37.27 -1.43 -0.01
C SER A 366 38.38 -2.42 -0.38
N THR A 367 38.18 -3.21 -1.44
CA THR A 367 39.20 -4.11 -2.03
C THR A 367 40.41 -3.30 -2.46
N LYS A 368 41.60 -3.74 -2.07
CA LYS A 368 42.84 -3.06 -2.46
C LYS A 368 43.16 -3.45 -3.90
N LEU A 369 43.39 -2.47 -4.77
CA LEU A 369 43.70 -2.72 -6.19
C LEU A 369 45.19 -2.90 -6.45
N LEU A 370 46.03 -2.31 -5.61
CA LEU A 370 47.49 -2.36 -5.68
C LEU A 370 48.06 -2.84 -4.35
N ASP A 371 49.30 -3.32 -4.38
CA ASP A 371 50.06 -3.65 -3.18
C ASP A 371 50.35 -2.39 -2.34
N LYS A 372 50.46 -2.58 -1.02
CA LYS A 372 50.71 -1.48 -0.07
C LYS A 372 52.09 -0.84 -0.25
N ALA A 373 53.07 -1.62 -0.66
CA ALA A 373 54.44 -1.15 -0.91
C ALA A 373 54.68 -1.08 -2.42
N ALA A 374 55.45 -0.08 -2.85
CA ALA A 374 55.93 -0.02 -4.21
C ALA A 374 56.82 -1.25 -4.49
N TYR A 375 56.64 -1.84 -5.67
CA TYR A 375 57.46 -2.94 -6.14
C TYR A 375 58.89 -2.47 -6.43
N ARG A 376 59.02 -1.32 -7.13
CA ARG A 376 60.30 -0.70 -7.43
C ARG A 376 60.13 0.79 -7.72
N GLY A 377 60.78 1.64 -6.93
CA GLY A 377 60.67 3.09 -7.06
C GLY A 377 59.21 3.54 -6.90
N GLU A 378 58.65 4.15 -7.95
CA GLU A 378 57.28 4.65 -7.99
C GLU A 378 56.29 3.68 -8.68
N VAL A 379 56.69 2.44 -8.93
CA VAL A 379 55.86 1.43 -9.60
C VAL A 379 55.21 0.52 -8.56
N TYR A 380 53.89 0.36 -8.65
CA TYR A 380 53.09 -0.49 -7.76
C TYR A 380 52.57 -1.71 -8.52
N SER A 381 52.65 -2.88 -7.87
CA SER A 381 52.08 -4.13 -8.41
C SER A 381 50.56 -4.16 -8.20
N PRO A 382 49.79 -4.81 -9.09
CA PRO A 382 48.41 -5.15 -8.80
C PRO A 382 48.34 -6.05 -7.56
N SER A 383 47.34 -5.81 -6.71
CA SER A 383 47.19 -6.61 -5.49
C SER A 383 46.92 -8.08 -5.81
N LYS A 384 47.16 -8.96 -4.84
CA LYS A 384 46.75 -10.36 -4.91
C LYS A 384 45.23 -10.53 -5.16
N GLU A 385 44.42 -9.63 -4.62
CA GLU A 385 42.96 -9.67 -4.80
C GLU A 385 42.55 -9.30 -6.24
N LEU A 386 43.13 -8.25 -6.80
CA LEU A 386 42.84 -7.81 -8.17
C LEU A 386 43.35 -8.83 -9.20
N SER A 387 44.61 -9.24 -9.08
CA SER A 387 45.19 -10.26 -9.97
C SER A 387 44.43 -11.59 -9.88
N GLY A 388 44.10 -12.03 -8.66
CA GLY A 388 43.27 -13.22 -8.43
C GLY A 388 41.88 -13.12 -9.08
N SER A 389 41.23 -11.96 -9.00
CA SER A 389 39.92 -11.72 -9.63
C SER A 389 40.00 -11.79 -11.16
N VAL A 390 41.06 -11.24 -11.76
CA VAL A 390 41.32 -11.32 -13.21
C VAL A 390 41.52 -12.78 -13.64
N THR A 391 42.35 -13.54 -12.91
CA THR A 391 42.55 -14.97 -13.23
C THR A 391 41.25 -15.77 -13.04
N GLN A 392 40.47 -15.48 -12.00
CA GLN A 392 39.21 -16.15 -11.72
C GLN A 392 38.18 -15.96 -12.84
N ILE A 393 37.98 -14.72 -13.30
CA ILE A 393 36.99 -14.46 -14.37
C ILE A 393 37.41 -15.08 -15.71
N LEU A 394 38.73 -15.17 -15.97
CA LEU A 394 39.27 -15.84 -17.16
C LEU A 394 39.07 -17.36 -17.12
N ASP A 395 39.27 -18.00 -15.96
CA ASP A 395 38.96 -19.43 -15.76
C ASP A 395 37.47 -19.71 -15.95
N GLN A 396 36.61 -18.85 -15.40
CA GLN A 396 35.16 -18.95 -15.59
C GLN A 396 34.75 -18.82 -17.06
N ARG A 397 35.36 -17.88 -17.81
CA ARG A 397 35.15 -17.75 -19.25
C ARG A 397 35.53 -19.04 -19.99
N TYR A 398 36.70 -19.58 -19.71
CA TYR A 398 37.18 -20.81 -20.33
C TYR A 398 36.20 -21.97 -20.11
N ARG A 399 35.74 -22.17 -18.87
CA ARG A 399 34.74 -23.20 -18.55
C ARG A 399 33.41 -22.97 -19.26
N LEU A 400 32.94 -21.72 -19.30
CA LEU A 400 31.70 -21.38 -20.01
C LEU A 400 31.79 -21.75 -21.49
N GLN A 401 32.91 -21.42 -22.15
CA GLN A 401 33.12 -21.75 -23.56
C GLN A 401 33.16 -23.26 -23.81
N GLN A 402 33.66 -24.06 -22.87
CA GLN A 402 33.63 -25.52 -22.98
C GLN A 402 32.23 -26.12 -22.76
N GLU A 403 31.48 -25.61 -21.79
CA GLU A 403 30.21 -26.19 -21.36
C GLU A 403 28.98 -25.71 -22.16
N ILE A 404 29.08 -24.57 -22.87
CA ILE A 404 27.90 -23.91 -23.44
C ILE A 404 27.16 -24.77 -24.48
N THR A 405 27.87 -25.50 -25.33
CA THR A 405 27.26 -26.34 -26.39
C THR A 405 26.42 -27.46 -25.77
N GLN A 406 26.98 -28.18 -24.79
CA GLN A 406 26.27 -29.25 -24.09
C GLN A 406 25.06 -28.73 -23.30
N LYS A 407 25.14 -27.52 -22.72
CA LYS A 407 24.01 -26.94 -22.00
C LYS A 407 22.89 -26.46 -22.91
N LYS A 408 23.21 -25.93 -24.09
CA LYS A 408 22.19 -25.57 -25.09
C LYS A 408 21.33 -26.77 -25.46
N GLU A 409 21.98 -27.92 -25.67
CA GLU A 409 21.30 -29.17 -26.01
C GLU A 409 20.45 -29.70 -24.84
N ASN A 410 20.97 -29.64 -23.61
CA ASN A 410 20.30 -30.19 -22.44
C ASN A 410 19.16 -29.31 -21.88
N GLU A 411 19.22 -27.99 -22.04
CA GLU A 411 18.29 -27.03 -21.43
C GLU A 411 17.38 -26.31 -22.44
N ASP A 412 17.40 -26.69 -23.72
CA ASP A 412 16.66 -26.08 -24.85
C ASP A 412 16.84 -24.55 -24.95
N ILE A 413 18.06 -24.07 -24.74
CA ILE A 413 18.44 -22.65 -24.80
C ILE A 413 18.96 -22.32 -26.21
N ARG A 414 18.18 -21.56 -26.99
CA ARG A 414 18.49 -21.33 -28.42
C ARG A 414 19.23 -20.03 -28.75
N ASP A 415 19.23 -19.03 -27.85
CA ASP A 415 19.61 -17.64 -28.20
C ASP A 415 20.79 -17.03 -27.40
N ILE A 416 21.72 -17.86 -26.92
CA ILE A 416 22.89 -17.40 -26.15
C ILE A 416 24.18 -17.86 -26.83
N TRP A 417 25.22 -17.04 -26.96
CA TRP A 417 26.48 -17.46 -27.59
C TRP A 417 27.71 -17.10 -26.75
N ALA A 418 28.76 -17.93 -26.79
CA ALA A 418 30.04 -17.67 -26.13
C ALA A 418 31.18 -17.40 -27.14
N TYR A 419 30.84 -16.90 -28.33
CA TYR A 419 31.83 -16.60 -29.37
C TYR A 419 32.78 -15.47 -28.92
N ALA A 420 32.23 -14.43 -28.29
CA ALA A 420 32.99 -13.30 -27.76
C ALA A 420 32.57 -13.02 -26.31
N VAL A 421 33.19 -13.74 -25.36
CA VAL A 421 32.87 -13.57 -23.93
C VAL A 421 33.68 -12.43 -23.33
N GLN A 422 33.00 -11.32 -23.07
CA GLN A 422 33.61 -10.15 -22.43
C GLN A 422 33.63 -10.32 -20.92
N CYS A 423 34.75 -9.99 -20.29
CA CYS A 423 34.94 -10.14 -18.84
C CYS A 423 35.10 -8.77 -18.19
N THR A 424 34.34 -8.50 -17.14
CA THR A 424 34.44 -7.25 -16.37
C THR A 424 34.66 -7.55 -14.90
N VAL A 425 35.68 -6.93 -14.31
CA VAL A 425 35.92 -6.94 -12.87
C VAL A 425 35.52 -5.59 -12.30
N ILE A 426 34.56 -5.59 -11.37
CA ILE A 426 34.15 -4.39 -10.62
C ILE A 426 34.79 -4.47 -9.23
N ALA A 427 35.80 -3.66 -8.96
CA ALA A 427 36.55 -3.75 -7.72
C ALA A 427 37.14 -2.41 -7.25
N GLY A 428 37.18 -2.23 -5.93
CA GLY A 428 37.96 -1.16 -5.31
C GLY A 428 37.51 0.26 -5.65
N ARG A 429 38.40 1.22 -5.37
CA ARG A 429 38.27 2.64 -5.71
C ARG A 429 39.57 3.13 -6.32
N ILE A 430 39.51 4.20 -7.13
CA ILE A 430 40.72 4.82 -7.66
C ILE A 430 41.60 5.28 -6.47
N PRO A 431 42.89 4.94 -6.44
CA PRO A 431 43.80 5.39 -5.38
C PRO A 431 44.04 6.91 -5.47
N ASP A 432 44.27 7.57 -4.34
CA ASP A 432 44.49 9.02 -4.32
C ASP A 432 45.88 9.42 -4.88
N ALA A 433 46.89 8.59 -4.57
CA ALA A 433 48.29 8.88 -4.90
C ALA A 433 48.55 8.80 -6.42
N LYS A 434 49.31 9.78 -6.94
CA LYS A 434 49.62 9.92 -8.38
C LYS A 434 50.27 8.66 -8.98
N HIS A 435 51.26 8.10 -8.28
CA HIS A 435 52.04 6.95 -8.77
C HIS A 435 51.24 5.63 -8.69
N GLU A 436 50.37 5.51 -7.70
CA GLU A 436 49.40 4.41 -7.62
C GLU A 436 48.40 4.48 -8.78
N ARG A 437 47.79 5.66 -9.03
CA ARG A 437 46.90 5.85 -10.19
C ARG A 437 47.57 5.48 -11.50
N LYS A 438 48.77 6.00 -11.74
CA LYS A 438 49.57 5.66 -12.93
C LYS A 438 49.75 4.14 -13.06
N SER A 439 50.10 3.46 -11.97
CA SER A 439 50.34 2.01 -12.00
C SER A 439 49.04 1.21 -12.26
N LEU A 440 47.91 1.63 -11.66
CA LEU A 440 46.60 1.04 -11.93
C LEU A 440 46.18 1.22 -13.38
N GLU A 441 46.32 2.42 -13.95
CA GLU A 441 46.00 2.70 -15.35
C GLU A 441 46.86 1.86 -16.29
N LEU A 442 48.17 1.79 -16.06
CA LEU A 442 49.08 0.96 -16.86
C LEU A 442 48.67 -0.52 -16.82
N TYR A 443 48.33 -1.04 -15.65
CA TYR A 443 47.89 -2.44 -15.54
C TYR A 443 46.58 -2.69 -16.29
N ARG A 444 45.52 -1.93 -15.99
CA ARG A 444 44.17 -2.22 -16.52
C ARG A 444 44.04 -1.94 -18.02
N SER A 445 44.74 -0.93 -18.55
CA SER A 445 44.73 -0.61 -19.99
C SER A 445 45.44 -1.65 -20.85
N ASN A 446 46.28 -2.50 -20.25
CA ASN A 446 47.00 -3.58 -20.94
C ASN A 446 46.35 -4.95 -20.74
N LEU A 447 45.17 -5.03 -20.12
CA LEU A 447 44.36 -6.24 -20.07
C LEU A 447 43.56 -6.35 -21.37
N ARG A 448 43.88 -7.33 -22.21
CA ARG A 448 43.23 -7.52 -23.52
C ARG A 448 41.75 -7.91 -23.41
N ASP A 449 41.45 -8.79 -22.47
CA ASP A 449 40.19 -9.54 -22.41
C ASP A 449 39.33 -9.20 -21.19
N VAL A 450 39.87 -8.41 -20.26
CA VAL A 450 39.25 -8.10 -18.97
C VAL A 450 39.23 -6.60 -18.74
N ALA A 451 38.04 -6.02 -18.62
CA ALA A 451 37.87 -4.65 -18.20
C ALA A 451 37.90 -4.58 -16.65
N VAL A 452 38.65 -3.65 -16.09
CA VAL A 452 38.63 -3.37 -14.64
C VAL A 452 38.01 -1.99 -14.42
N VAL A 453 36.90 -1.97 -13.68
CA VAL A 453 36.11 -0.76 -13.40
C VAL A 453 36.00 -0.58 -11.89
N THR A 454 36.19 0.64 -11.40
CA THR A 454 36.07 0.93 -9.96
C THR A 454 34.68 1.45 -9.59
N PHE A 455 34.35 1.41 -8.30
CA PHE A 455 33.03 1.87 -7.83
C PHE A 455 32.84 3.39 -8.00
N ASP A 456 33.88 4.18 -7.79
CA ASP A 456 33.87 5.62 -8.02
C ASP A 456 33.78 5.97 -9.51
N GLU A 457 34.33 5.18 -10.42
CA GLU A 457 34.08 5.36 -11.87
C GLU A 457 32.63 5.10 -12.25
N LEU A 458 32.00 4.05 -11.70
CA LEU A 458 30.57 3.80 -11.93
C LEU A 458 29.71 4.94 -11.39
N LEU A 459 30.07 5.46 -10.21
CA LEU A 459 29.40 6.61 -9.64
C LEU A 459 29.56 7.85 -10.52
N GLU A 460 30.75 8.08 -11.06
CA GLU A 460 31.01 9.23 -11.92
C GLU A 460 30.24 9.11 -13.24
N LYS A 461 30.19 7.93 -13.85
CA LYS A 461 29.33 7.68 -15.02
C LYS A 461 27.85 7.97 -14.75
N LEU A 462 27.35 7.65 -13.56
CA LEU A 462 25.99 8.00 -13.14
C LEU A 462 25.82 9.52 -13.00
N ASN A 463 26.79 10.22 -12.39
CA ASN A 463 26.75 11.69 -12.26
C ASN A 463 26.79 12.37 -13.63
N SER A 464 27.69 11.95 -14.54
CA SER A 464 27.80 12.53 -15.89
C SER A 464 26.52 12.31 -16.70
N LEU A 465 25.90 11.13 -16.60
CA LEU A 465 24.61 10.88 -17.24
C LEU A 465 23.51 11.79 -16.67
N HIS A 466 23.48 11.95 -15.35
CA HIS A 466 22.53 12.83 -14.69
C HIS A 466 22.71 14.28 -15.16
N GLU A 467 23.95 14.77 -15.23
CA GLU A 467 24.27 16.09 -15.75
C GLU A 467 23.82 16.27 -17.20
N PHE A 468 24.08 15.28 -18.07
CA PHE A 468 23.63 15.31 -19.47
C PHE A 468 22.10 15.36 -19.61
N LEU A 469 21.37 14.56 -18.84
CA LEU A 469 19.90 14.57 -18.86
C LEU A 469 19.32 15.88 -18.29
N SER A 470 20.03 16.48 -17.33
CA SER A 470 19.65 17.76 -16.69
C SER A 470 19.99 18.97 -17.56
N SER A 471 21.08 18.96 -18.34
CA SER A 471 21.44 20.08 -19.21
C SER A 471 20.52 20.17 -20.43
N ASN A 472 20.11 19.03 -20.98
CA ASN A 472 19.10 18.96 -22.04
C ASN A 472 17.66 19.29 -21.58
N SER A 473 17.41 19.57 -20.29
CA SER A 473 16.10 20.15 -19.87
C SER A 473 16.03 21.66 -20.10
N ASN A 474 17.19 22.33 -20.21
CA ASN A 474 17.30 23.77 -20.47
C ASN A 474 17.58 24.09 -21.95
N ALA A 475 17.98 23.10 -22.74
CA ALA A 475 18.10 23.22 -24.19
C ALA A 475 16.77 22.83 -24.87
N SER A 476 15.76 23.70 -24.78
CA SER A 476 14.82 23.76 -25.89
C SER A 476 15.56 24.44 -27.05
N THR A 477 15.33 23.96 -28.27
CA THR A 477 15.99 24.38 -29.53
C THR A 477 17.31 23.65 -29.83
N ILE A 478 17.22 22.36 -30.15
CA ILE A 478 17.96 21.86 -31.32
C ILE A 478 16.87 21.41 -32.29
N GLU A 479 16.61 22.23 -33.31
CA GLU A 479 15.80 21.79 -34.43
C GLU A 479 16.49 20.61 -35.10
N PRO A 480 15.77 19.52 -35.42
CA PRO A 480 16.32 18.48 -36.26
C PRO A 480 16.69 19.11 -37.60
N VAL A 481 17.97 19.10 -37.95
CA VAL A 481 18.39 19.41 -39.33
C VAL A 481 17.90 18.25 -40.18
N LEU A 482 16.70 18.41 -40.75
CA LEU A 482 16.32 17.69 -41.95
C LEU A 482 17.26 18.20 -43.04
N LEU A 483 18.01 17.30 -43.66
CA LEU A 483 18.70 17.61 -44.90
C LEU A 483 17.60 17.94 -45.91
N ASP A 484 17.52 19.19 -46.34
CA ASP A 484 16.60 19.61 -47.39
C ASP A 484 16.97 18.86 -48.67
N ASP A 485 16.01 18.11 -49.21
CA ASP A 485 16.05 17.55 -50.56
C ASP A 485 15.95 18.71 -51.59
N GLU A 486 16.99 19.54 -51.69
CA GLU A 486 17.19 20.41 -52.84
C GLU A 486 17.89 19.59 -53.94
N ASP A 487 17.10 18.84 -54.71
CA ASP A 487 17.47 18.48 -56.07
C ASP A 487 16.21 18.35 -56.94
N SER A 488 15.53 19.48 -57.15
CA SER A 488 14.49 19.59 -58.18
C SER A 488 14.48 20.98 -58.82
N SER A 489 15.56 21.32 -59.53
CA SER A 489 15.47 22.18 -60.71
C SER A 489 16.80 22.18 -61.46
N ASP A 490 16.89 21.32 -62.48
CA ASP A 490 17.70 21.60 -63.66
C ASP A 490 17.01 20.91 -64.85
N GLU A 491 16.19 21.69 -65.59
CA GLU A 491 16.00 21.37 -67.00
C GLU A 491 17.31 21.66 -67.73
N PRO A 492 17.66 20.79 -68.69
CA PRO A 492 18.08 21.36 -69.95
C PRO A 492 17.34 20.72 -71.12
N ASP A 493 16.69 21.59 -71.91
CA ASP A 493 16.55 21.42 -73.34
C ASP A 493 17.91 21.07 -73.97
N ALA A 494 18.01 19.95 -74.68
CA ALA A 494 18.81 19.82 -75.90
C ALA A 494 18.64 18.43 -76.54
N ASP A 495 18.08 18.46 -77.75
CA ASP A 495 18.30 17.54 -78.88
C ASP A 495 19.47 16.56 -78.72
N TRP A 496 19.21 15.26 -78.94
CA TRP A 496 20.01 14.42 -79.86
C TRP A 496 19.16 13.25 -80.36
N GLU A 497 18.68 13.39 -81.59
CA GLU A 497 18.33 12.27 -82.48
C GLU A 497 19.52 11.31 -82.65
N ASP A 498 19.18 10.04 -82.84
CA ASP A 498 19.93 8.95 -83.50
C ASP A 498 21.41 8.76 -83.16
N VAL A 499 21.75 7.62 -82.52
CA VAL A 499 22.62 6.60 -83.15
C VAL A 499 22.31 5.20 -82.58
N ASN A 500 21.84 4.32 -83.46
CA ASN A 500 21.76 2.87 -83.30
C ASN A 500 23.14 2.22 -83.52
N TRP A 501 23.56 1.28 -82.67
CA TRP A 501 24.53 0.22 -83.00
C TRP A 501 24.23 -1.04 -82.21
N GLU A 502 23.42 -1.90 -82.82
CA GLU A 502 23.61 -3.35 -83.01
C GLU A 502 24.61 -4.14 -82.13
N GLU A 503 24.17 -5.38 -81.84
CA GLU A 503 24.98 -6.62 -81.71
C GLU A 503 25.78 -6.79 -80.39
N ASP A 504 25.81 -7.92 -79.68
CA ASP A 504 25.54 -9.32 -80.04
C ASP A 504 25.21 -10.15 -78.77
N ASP A 505 24.23 -11.04 -78.92
CA ASP A 505 24.18 -12.46 -78.56
C ASP A 505 24.98 -13.00 -77.35
N ALA A 506 24.23 -13.53 -76.35
CA ALA A 506 24.04 -14.97 -76.08
C ALA A 506 23.67 -15.26 -74.62
#